data_AF-A0A9E3SN35-F1
#
_entry.id   AF-A0A9E3SN35-F1
#
_cell.length_a   1.000
_cell.length_b   1.000
_cell.length_c   1.000
_cell.angle_alpha   90.00
_cell.angle_beta   90.00
_cell.angle_gamma   90.00
#
_symmetry.space_group_name_H-M   'P 1'
#
loop_
_entity.id
_entity.type
_entity.pdbx_description
1 polymer ?
#
loop_
_entity_poly.entity_id
_entity_poly.type
_entity_poly.pdbx_seq_one_letter_code
_entity_poly.pdbx_strand_id
1 'polypeptide(L)' 'MRLGDDAPSEGLAAADEAELRDLLASGKKIEAIKFYRERTGLGLKEAKDAVEDLERGVS' A
#
# COMPACT_ATOMS: atom_id res chain seq x y z
N MET A 1 2.98 -3.56 -32.21
CA MET A 1 3.92 -3.17 -31.14
C MET A 1 3.12 -3.02 -29.87
N ARG A 2 3.41 -3.82 -28.84
CA ARG A 2 2.88 -3.70 -27.47
C ARG A 2 3.42 -2.40 -26.87
N LEU A 3 2.54 -1.53 -26.36
CA LEU A 3 2.67 -0.78 -25.10
C LEU A 3 1.51 0.22 -25.03
N GLY A 4 0.74 0.16 -23.96
CA GLY A 4 -0.45 1.01 -23.78
C GLY A 4 -1.30 0.61 -22.59
N ASP A 5 -1.00 -0.51 -21.92
CA ASP A 5 -1.35 -0.72 -20.51
C ASP A 5 -0.51 0.23 -19.65
N ASP A 6 -0.73 1.54 -19.82
CA ASP A 6 -0.11 2.59 -19.01
C ASP A 6 -0.68 2.49 -17.60
N ALA A 7 0.25 2.46 -16.65
CA ALA A 7 0.11 1.97 -15.30
C ALA A 7 -0.96 2.70 -14.45
N PRO A 8 -1.45 2.09 -13.35
CA PRO A 8 -2.09 2.84 -12.28
C PRO A 8 -1.04 3.74 -11.61
N SER A 9 -0.86 4.97 -12.11
CA SER A 9 0.18 5.90 -11.63
C SER A 9 -0.22 6.74 -10.40
N GLU A 10 -1.29 6.39 -9.68
CA GLU A 10 -1.66 7.02 -8.39
C GLU A 10 -2.06 6.03 -7.28
N GLY A 11 -1.88 4.73 -7.49
CA GLY A 11 -2.29 3.71 -6.51
C GLY A 11 -1.36 2.51 -6.53
N LEU A 12 -1.00 2.06 -5.33
CA LEU A 12 -0.36 0.78 -5.07
C LEU A 12 -0.96 -0.32 -5.98
N ALA A 13 -0.14 -1.08 -6.71
CA ALA A 13 -0.68 -2.07 -7.64
C ALA A 13 -1.58 -3.07 -6.88
N ALA A 14 -2.57 -3.67 -7.55
CA ALA A 14 -3.52 -4.57 -6.89
C ALA A 14 -2.84 -5.71 -6.10
N ALA A 15 -1.70 -6.20 -6.58
CA ALA A 15 -0.88 -7.20 -5.88
C ALA A 15 -0.23 -6.64 -4.61
N ASP A 16 0.28 -5.41 -4.67
CA ASP A 16 0.89 -4.71 -3.53
C ASP A 16 -0.17 -4.34 -2.48
N GLU A 17 -1.38 -3.99 -2.91
CA GLU A 17 -2.51 -3.72 -2.01
C GLU A 17 -2.97 -4.99 -1.28
N ALA A 18 -2.98 -6.13 -1.98
CA ALA A 18 -3.26 -7.42 -1.35
C ALA A 18 -2.21 -7.79 -0.29
N GLU A 19 -0.92 -7.63 -0.61
CA GLU A 19 0.19 -7.84 0.36
C GLU A 19 0.09 -6.89 1.55
N LEU A 20 -0.21 -5.61 1.30
CA LEU A 20 -0.40 -4.62 2.37
C LEU A 20 -1.54 -5.01 3.30
N ARG A 21 -2.67 -5.47 2.76
CA ARG A 21 -3.80 -5.96 3.54
C ARG A 21 -3.46 -7.24 4.33
N ASP A 22 -2.68 -8.15 3.77
CA ASP A 22 -2.22 -9.35 4.49
C ASP A 22 -1.32 -8.99 5.68
N LEU A 23 -0.38 -8.06 5.46
CA LEU A 23 0.48 -7.53 6.53
C LEU A 23 -0.36 -6.87 7.63
N LEU A 24 -1.37 -6.09 7.27
CA LEU A 24 -2.31 -5.48 8.23
C LEU A 24 -3.12 -6.53 8.99
N ALA A 25 -3.69 -7.52 8.29
CA ALA A 25 -4.47 -8.61 8.89
C ALA A 25 -3.61 -9.49 9.82
N SER A 26 -2.32 -9.64 9.51
CA SER A 26 -1.32 -10.31 10.33
C SER A 26 -0.84 -9.48 11.53
N GLY A 27 -1.34 -8.25 11.72
CA GLY A 27 -0.92 -7.33 12.77
C GLY A 27 0.49 -6.73 12.55
N LYS A 28 1.06 -6.89 11.36
CA LYS A 28 2.40 -6.41 10.98
C LYS A 28 2.37 -4.98 10.47
N LYS A 29 1.77 -4.08 11.25
CA LYS A 29 1.57 -2.66 10.87
C LYS A 29 2.87 -1.94 10.50
N ILE A 30 3.97 -2.21 11.22
CA ILE A 30 5.29 -1.60 10.93
C ILE A 30 5.79 -2.02 9.53
N GLU A 31 5.60 -3.29 9.15
CA GLU A 31 5.99 -3.79 7.82
C GLU A 31 5.10 -3.19 6.74
N ALA A 32 3.78 -3.13 6.98
CA ALA A 32 2.82 -2.50 6.09
C ALA A 32 3.18 -1.02 5.79
N ILE A 33 3.53 -0.25 6.83
CA ILE A 33 3.95 1.15 6.68
C ILE A 33 5.25 1.27 5.88
N LYS A 34 6.24 0.40 6.15
CA LYS A 34 7.50 0.39 5.38
C LYS A 34 7.24 0.06 3.91
N PHE A 35 6.48 -1.00 3.67
CA PHE A 35 6.12 -1.46 2.34
C PHE A 35 5.39 -0.36 1.56
N TYR A 36 4.34 0.23 2.13
CA TYR A 36 3.61 1.32 1.51
C TYR A 36 4.53 2.50 1.19
N ARG A 37 5.45 2.85 2.11
CA ARG A 37 6.42 3.93 1.93
C ARG A 37 7.40 3.66 0.79
N GLU A 38 7.90 2.43 0.68
CA GLU A 38 8.84 2.04 -0.39
C GLU A 38 8.19 2.03 -1.77
N ARG A 39 6.88 1.70 -1.84
CA ARG A 39 6.14 1.66 -3.11
C ARG A 39 5.65 3.04 -3.56
N THR A 40 5.22 3.88 -2.62
CA THR A 40 4.64 5.21 -2.92
C THR A 40 5.64 6.36 -2.80
N GLY A 41 6.77 6.15 -2.12
CA GLY A 41 7.75 7.20 -1.83
C GLY A 41 7.28 8.23 -0.79
N LEU A 42 6.13 7.98 -0.13
CA LEU A 42 5.55 8.91 0.83
C LEU A 42 6.40 9.09 2.09
N GLY A 43 6.11 10.15 2.86
CA GLY A 43 6.74 10.35 4.17
C GLY A 43 6.28 9.30 5.19
N LEU A 44 7.05 9.10 6.27
CA LEU A 44 6.68 8.18 7.35
C LEU A 44 5.28 8.47 7.92
N LYS A 45 4.93 9.75 8.06
CA LYS A 45 3.64 10.19 8.58
C LYS A 45 2.50 9.84 7.61
N GLU A 46 2.66 10.19 6.34
CA GLU A 46 1.70 9.93 5.26
C GLU A 46 1.47 8.42 5.09
N ALA A 47 2.56 7.64 5.05
CA ALA A 47 2.49 6.19 4.92
C ALA A 47 1.85 5.54 6.15
N LYS A 48 2.10 6.06 7.36
CA LYS A 48 1.41 5.59 8.56
C LYS A 48 -0.09 5.83 8.41
N ASP A 49 -0.49 7.07 8.17
CA ASP A 49 -1.89 7.51 8.10
C ASP A 49 -2.69 6.69 7.07
N ALA A 50 -2.16 6.55 5.85
CA ALA A 50 -2.78 5.75 4.79
C ALA A 50 -2.96 4.28 5.20
N VAL A 51 -1.95 3.68 5.84
CA VAL A 51 -2.02 2.29 6.32
C VAL A 51 -3.01 2.13 7.47
N GLU A 52 -3.14 3.13 8.37
CA GLU A 52 -4.16 3.08 9.43
C GLU A 52 -5.58 3.24 8.88
N ASP A 53 -5.77 4.07 7.85
CA ASP A 53 -7.06 4.23 7.18
C ASP A 53 -7.48 2.95 6.46
N LEU A 54 -6.54 2.31 5.76
CA LEU A 54 -6.74 1.00 5.15
C LEU A 54 -7.05 -0.09 6.18
N GLU A 55 -6.37 -0.11 7.33
CA GLU A 55 -6.65 -1.05 8.43
C GLU A 55 -8.07 -0.87 8.98
N ARG A 56 -8.54 0.39 9.10
CA ARG A 56 -9.88 0.71 9.60
C ARG A 56 -10.99 0.39 8.60
N GLY A 57 -10.71 0.48 7.30
CA GLY A 57 -11.66 0.16 6.23
C GLY A 57 -11.85 -1.34 5.97
N VAL A 58 -11.00 -2.21 6.52
CA VAL A 58 -11.03 -3.68 6.31
C VAL A 58 -11.89 -4.36 7.39
N SER A 59 -13.09 -3.84 7.66
CA SER A 59 -14.13 -4.53 8.47
C SER A 59 -15.10 -5.31 7.60
#